data_AF-A0A7C1IDH6-F1
#
_entry.id   AF-A0A7C1IDH6-F1
#
_cell.length_a   1.000
_cell.length_b   1.000
_cell.length_c   1.000
_cell.angle_alpha   90.00
_cell.angle_beta   90.00
_cell.angle_gamma   90.00
#
_symmetry.space_group_name_H-M   'P 1'
#
loop_
_entity.id
_entity.type
_entity.pdbx_description
1 polymer ?
#
loop_
_entity_poly.entity_id
_entity_poly.type
_entity_poly.pdbx_seq_one_letter_code
_entity_poly.pdbx_strand_id
1 'polypeptide(L)'
;MAQDTTLNYPLPDEAGYPFSTSNLNSPLYLENPSNLRTTVIYDPVTGKYIFSETIGNWSYRHPTVMDREEYQEYEFRQAVRDYWRLKSSGESLESQLSFIPPLQVGGEAFDRLFGSNTINIVPSGSAELIFGFNLSKQENPSISERLRSVPSFTFDEKIIMNVAGSIGDKMAMDISYNTEATFDFENQTKLEYSGKEDEIIKKIEAGNVNLPLPGSLINGSMSLFGLKTELQFGKLRVTSVFSQQRGESSVINVQGGAQLQEYSVTVDDYDANRHFFLSDYFRDNYNRALSRLPVITSDVSITRIEVWVTNKTINFEDSRNIVAVTDLAEANPRSGVISPVSGQTGDHPRNGVNNAYELLTETHAAIRDIKNATSELEDAGLVLGVDFEKIENARMLSPREFTFNDKLGYISLNTALNTD
;
A
#
# COMPACT_ATOMS: atom_id res chain seq x y z
N MET A 1 -81.09 -33.06 16.81
CA MET A 1 -79.89 -33.02 17.67
C MET A 1 -78.82 -32.33 16.86
N ALA A 2 -78.49 -31.08 17.16
CA ALA A 2 -77.38 -30.39 16.52
C ALA A 2 -76.09 -30.96 17.12
N GLN A 3 -75.27 -31.59 16.28
CA GLN A 3 -73.98 -32.11 16.67
C GLN A 3 -73.05 -30.91 16.79
N ASP A 4 -72.43 -30.75 17.97
CA ASP A 4 -71.47 -29.71 18.27
C ASP A 4 -70.29 -29.81 17.28
N THR A 5 -70.19 -28.85 16.37
CA THR A 5 -69.14 -28.79 15.33
C THR A 5 -67.89 -28.06 15.81
N THR A 6 -67.71 -27.88 17.12
CA THR A 6 -66.49 -27.25 17.65
C THR A 6 -65.35 -28.27 17.74
N LEU A 7 -64.35 -28.12 16.87
CA LEU A 7 -63.09 -28.86 16.97
C LEU A 7 -62.36 -28.46 18.25
N ASN A 8 -61.85 -29.41 19.03
CA ASN A 8 -61.01 -29.14 20.21
C ASN A 8 -59.77 -28.29 19.87
N TYR A 9 -59.31 -28.37 18.61
CA TYR A 9 -58.31 -27.49 18.02
C TYR A 9 -58.87 -26.97 16.69
N PRO A 10 -59.46 -25.77 16.66
CA PRO A 10 -59.95 -25.21 15.40
C PRO A 10 -58.77 -24.92 14.48
N LEU A 11 -58.82 -25.44 13.26
CA LEU A 11 -57.91 -24.97 12.20
C LEU A 11 -58.32 -23.52 11.88
N PRO A 12 -57.37 -22.57 11.88
CA PRO A 12 -57.69 -21.22 11.45
C PRO A 12 -58.08 -21.28 9.96
N ASP A 13 -59.32 -20.92 9.66
CA ASP A 13 -59.72 -20.67 8.27
C ASP A 13 -59.08 -19.35 7.85
N GLU A 14 -58.32 -19.39 6.76
CA GLU A 14 -57.79 -18.17 6.15
C GLU A 14 -58.97 -17.34 5.66
N ALA A 15 -59.26 -16.23 6.35
CA ALA A 15 -60.22 -15.27 5.85
C ALA A 15 -59.81 -14.88 4.43
N GLY A 16 -60.78 -14.67 3.52
CA GLY A 16 -60.57 -14.35 2.09
C GLY A 16 -59.84 -13.03 1.80
N TYR A 17 -59.06 -12.53 2.76
CA TYR A 17 -58.15 -11.41 2.64
C TYR A 17 -56.72 -11.95 2.49
N PRO A 18 -56.02 -11.65 1.39
CA PRO A 18 -54.62 -12.03 1.15
C PRO A 18 -53.62 -11.44 2.16
N PHE A 19 -54.08 -10.58 3.08
CA PHE A 19 -53.30 -10.01 4.18
C PHE A 19 -53.47 -10.75 5.50
N SER A 20 -54.30 -11.80 5.54
CA SER A 20 -54.44 -12.62 6.74
C SER A 20 -53.08 -13.15 7.13
N THR A 21 -52.66 -12.88 8.37
CA THR A 21 -51.37 -13.25 8.95
C THR A 21 -51.27 -14.75 9.24
N SER A 22 -52.10 -15.57 8.60
CA SER A 22 -52.33 -16.97 8.92
C SER A 22 -51.82 -17.95 7.87
N ASN A 23 -50.92 -17.54 6.96
CA ASN A 23 -50.06 -18.52 6.26
C ASN A 23 -48.98 -19.03 7.22
N LEU A 24 -49.41 -19.53 8.38
CA LEU A 24 -48.58 -20.22 9.35
C LEU A 24 -48.25 -21.58 8.75
N ASN A 25 -47.22 -21.63 7.89
CA ASN A 25 -46.63 -22.88 7.45
C ASN A 25 -45.82 -23.47 8.62
N SER A 26 -46.53 -24.06 9.57
CA SER A 26 -45.97 -24.92 10.61
C SER A 26 -46.03 -26.37 10.13
N PRO A 27 -45.04 -27.22 10.43
CA PRO A 27 -45.15 -28.68 10.21
C PRO A 27 -46.34 -29.32 10.94
N LEU A 28 -46.96 -28.58 11.87
CA LEU A 28 -48.16 -28.98 12.61
C LEU A 28 -49.47 -28.70 11.85
N TYR A 29 -49.45 -27.95 10.75
CA TYR A 29 -50.59 -27.69 9.88
C TYR A 29 -50.43 -28.42 8.54
N LEU A 30 -51.55 -28.78 7.91
CA LEU A 30 -51.56 -29.42 6.60
C LEU A 30 -51.26 -28.40 5.50
N GLU A 31 -50.44 -28.78 4.52
CA GLU A 31 -50.19 -27.97 3.33
C GLU A 31 -51.45 -27.88 2.46
N ASN A 32 -51.54 -26.80 1.67
CA ASN A 32 -52.60 -26.65 0.68
C ASN A 32 -52.51 -27.76 -0.38
N PRO A 33 -53.66 -28.30 -0.84
CA PRO A 33 -53.67 -29.40 -1.78
C PRO A 33 -53.15 -28.94 -3.16
N SER A 34 -52.44 -29.83 -3.86
CA SER A 34 -51.75 -29.51 -5.12
C SER A 34 -52.65 -29.10 -6.29
N ASN A 35 -53.98 -29.25 -6.14
CA ASN A 35 -54.98 -28.85 -7.13
C ASN A 35 -55.53 -27.43 -6.92
N LEU A 36 -55.13 -26.74 -5.84
CA LEU A 36 -55.41 -25.33 -5.63
C LEU A 36 -54.46 -24.46 -6.45
N ARG A 37 -55.00 -23.56 -7.28
CA ARG A 37 -54.23 -22.63 -8.10
C ARG A 37 -54.63 -21.20 -7.77
N THR A 38 -53.65 -20.41 -7.34
CA THR A 38 -53.80 -18.98 -7.13
C THR A 38 -53.25 -18.24 -8.35
N THR A 39 -54.08 -17.39 -8.97
CA THR A 39 -53.69 -16.57 -10.12
C THR A 39 -53.96 -15.09 -9.84
N VAL A 40 -53.03 -14.23 -10.24
CA VAL A 40 -53.17 -12.77 -10.13
C VAL A 40 -53.38 -12.21 -11.54
N ILE A 41 -54.48 -11.48 -11.74
CA ILE A 41 -54.84 -10.86 -13.02
C ILE A 41 -54.87 -9.35 -12.83
N TYR A 42 -54.12 -8.62 -13.65
CA TYR A 42 -54.15 -7.16 -13.66
C TYR A 42 -55.29 -6.65 -14.56
N ASP A 43 -56.14 -5.77 -14.02
CA ASP A 43 -57.18 -5.09 -14.79
C ASP A 43 -56.69 -3.68 -15.20
N PRO A 44 -56.40 -3.44 -16.50
CA PRO A 44 -55.87 -2.17 -16.99
C PRO A 44 -56.88 -1.02 -16.98
N VAL A 45 -58.18 -1.30 -16.81
CA VAL A 45 -59.23 -0.26 -16.78
C VAL A 45 -59.39 0.30 -15.37
N THR A 46 -59.39 -0.57 -14.37
CA THR A 46 -59.56 -0.17 -12.96
C THR A 46 -58.22 0.06 -12.26
N GLY A 47 -57.10 -0.41 -12.83
CA GLY A 47 -55.76 -0.31 -12.25
C GLY A 47 -55.53 -1.25 -11.07
N LYS A 48 -56.42 -2.23 -10.87
CA LYS A 48 -56.43 -3.13 -9.71
C LYS A 48 -55.91 -4.52 -10.04
N TYR A 49 -55.44 -5.22 -9.03
CA TYR A 49 -54.96 -6.61 -9.11
C TYR A 49 -56.00 -7.55 -8.51
N ILE A 50 -56.45 -8.54 -9.29
CA ILE A 50 -57.50 -9.50 -8.92
C ILE A 50 -56.85 -10.84 -8.62
N PHE A 51 -56.95 -11.29 -7.37
CA PHE A 51 -56.53 -12.59 -6.89
C PHE A 51 -57.67 -13.59 -7.04
N SER A 52 -57.44 -14.69 -7.76
CA SER A 52 -58.42 -15.76 -7.94
C SER A 52 -57.83 -17.11 -7.53
N GLU A 53 -58.56 -17.84 -6.70
CA GLU A 53 -58.21 -19.19 -6.25
C GLU A 53 -59.15 -20.20 -6.88
N THR A 54 -58.60 -21.12 -7.66
CA THR A 54 -59.36 -22.14 -8.41
C THR A 54 -58.92 -23.53 -8.02
N ILE A 55 -59.89 -24.45 -7.86
CA ILE A 55 -59.67 -25.88 -7.73
C ILE A 55 -60.24 -26.54 -8.99
N GLY A 56 -59.37 -26.91 -9.92
CA GLY A 56 -59.78 -27.35 -11.25
C GLY A 56 -60.57 -26.26 -11.98
N ASN A 57 -61.87 -26.50 -12.22
CA ASN A 57 -62.77 -25.54 -12.87
C ASN A 57 -63.68 -24.78 -11.89
N TRP A 58 -63.52 -25.01 -10.58
CA TRP A 58 -64.36 -24.40 -9.55
C TRP A 58 -63.62 -23.25 -8.84
N SER A 59 -64.28 -22.10 -8.68
CA SER A 59 -63.75 -20.98 -7.89
C SER A 59 -63.88 -21.35 -6.41
N TYR A 60 -62.74 -21.56 -5.75
CA TYR A 60 -62.69 -22.01 -4.36
C TYR A 60 -63.14 -20.90 -3.39
N ARG A 61 -62.84 -19.64 -3.71
CA ARG A 61 -63.22 -18.45 -2.95
C ARG A 61 -63.59 -17.28 -3.86
N HIS A 62 -64.19 -16.23 -3.28
CA HIS A 62 -64.45 -14.98 -3.99
C HIS A 62 -63.11 -14.30 -4.34
N PRO A 63 -62.98 -13.73 -5.55
CA PRO A 63 -61.77 -13.00 -5.90
C PRO A 63 -61.54 -11.80 -4.99
N THR A 64 -60.29 -11.58 -4.61
CA THR A 64 -59.90 -10.41 -3.81
C THR A 64 -59.20 -9.40 -4.69
N VAL A 65 -59.52 -8.13 -4.51
CA VAL A 65 -59.01 -7.05 -5.35
C VAL A 65 -58.11 -6.16 -4.51
N MET A 66 -56.93 -5.85 -5.01
CA MET A 66 -55.99 -4.91 -4.41
C MET A 66 -55.76 -3.72 -5.33
N ASP A 67 -55.58 -2.54 -4.75
CA ASP A 67 -55.00 -1.41 -5.46
C ASP A 67 -53.48 -1.61 -5.64
N ARG A 68 -52.85 -0.79 -6.49
CA ARG A 68 -51.43 -0.96 -6.84
C ARG A 68 -50.51 -0.90 -5.62
N GLU A 69 -50.73 0.07 -4.74
CA GLU A 69 -49.92 0.28 -3.53
C GLU A 69 -50.04 -0.92 -2.58
N GLU A 70 -51.26 -1.45 -2.42
CA GLU A 70 -51.53 -2.62 -1.59
C GLU A 70 -50.86 -3.89 -2.14
N TYR A 71 -50.87 -4.06 -3.47
CA TYR A 71 -50.20 -5.17 -4.14
C TYR A 71 -48.67 -5.08 -3.99
N GLN A 72 -48.09 -3.88 -4.10
CA GLN A 72 -46.66 -3.67 -3.89
C GLN A 72 -46.24 -4.00 -2.45
N GLU A 73 -47.02 -3.58 -1.46
CA GLU A 73 -46.76 -3.90 -0.06
C GLU A 73 -46.96 -5.39 0.26
N TYR A 74 -47.89 -6.06 -0.42
CA TYR A 74 -48.07 -7.51 -0.34
C TYR A 74 -46.85 -8.27 -0.87
N GLU A 75 -46.42 -7.98 -2.10
CA GLU A 75 -45.24 -8.60 -2.74
C GLU A 75 -43.97 -8.36 -1.91
N PHE A 76 -43.78 -7.14 -1.40
CA PHE A 76 -42.65 -6.80 -0.55
C PHE A 76 -42.62 -7.63 0.74
N ARG A 77 -43.75 -7.75 1.43
CA ARG A 77 -43.84 -8.59 2.65
C ARG A 77 -43.61 -10.07 2.34
N GLN A 78 -44.06 -10.55 1.19
CA GLN A 78 -43.84 -11.93 0.77
C GLN A 78 -42.36 -12.21 0.51
N ALA A 79 -41.68 -11.33 -0.24
CA ALA A 79 -40.25 -11.42 -0.50
C ALA A 79 -39.41 -11.40 0.79
N VAL A 80 -39.75 -10.53 1.75
CA VAL A 80 -39.08 -10.47 3.06
C VAL A 80 -39.25 -11.79 3.83
N ARG A 81 -40.47 -12.36 3.84
CA ARG A 81 -40.72 -13.64 4.50
C ARG A 81 -39.98 -14.80 3.84
N ASP A 82 -39.98 -14.87 2.51
CA ASP A 82 -39.28 -15.91 1.76
C ASP A 82 -37.76 -15.83 2.00
N TYR A 83 -37.20 -14.62 2.06
CA TYR A 83 -35.80 -14.38 2.43
C TYR A 83 -35.47 -14.91 3.83
N TRP A 84 -36.28 -14.59 4.85
CA TRP A 84 -36.06 -15.10 6.20
C TRP A 84 -36.25 -16.61 6.30
N ARG A 85 -37.18 -17.18 5.52
CA ARG A 85 -37.37 -18.64 5.43
C ARG A 85 -36.13 -19.32 4.89
N LEU A 86 -35.63 -18.86 3.74
CA LEU A 86 -34.39 -19.37 3.11
C LEU A 86 -33.20 -19.27 4.07
N LYS A 87 -33.09 -18.15 4.80
CA LYS A 87 -32.04 -17.96 5.81
C LYS A 87 -32.19 -18.94 6.99
N SER A 88 -33.41 -19.30 7.37
CA SER A 88 -33.69 -20.19 8.51
C SER A 88 -33.60 -21.68 8.17
N SER A 89 -33.81 -22.09 6.91
CA SER A 89 -33.74 -23.48 6.50
C SER A 89 -32.31 -24.04 6.48
N GLY A 90 -31.31 -23.18 6.64
CA GLY A 90 -29.89 -23.60 6.62
C GLY A 90 -29.43 -24.07 5.23
N GLU A 91 -30.27 -23.93 4.20
CA GLU A 91 -29.81 -24.01 2.81
C GLU A 91 -28.86 -22.84 2.57
N SER A 92 -27.59 -23.17 2.33
CA SER A 92 -26.63 -22.19 1.86
C SER A 92 -27.21 -21.51 0.62
N LEU A 93 -27.32 -20.17 0.65
CA LEU A 93 -27.60 -19.40 -0.56
C LEU A 93 -26.64 -19.80 -1.70
N GLU A 94 -25.44 -20.31 -1.41
CA GLU A 94 -24.48 -20.81 -2.40
C GLU A 94 -24.99 -21.92 -3.33
N SER A 95 -25.90 -22.81 -2.90
CA SER A 95 -26.30 -23.96 -3.73
C SER A 95 -27.33 -23.65 -4.82
N GLN A 96 -27.96 -22.47 -4.78
CA GLN A 96 -28.93 -22.02 -5.79
C GLN A 96 -28.46 -20.81 -6.61
N LEU A 97 -27.26 -20.28 -6.34
CA LEU A 97 -26.75 -19.07 -6.98
C LEU A 97 -25.78 -19.35 -8.15
N SER A 98 -26.11 -20.30 -9.03
CA SER A 98 -25.69 -20.15 -10.43
C SER A 98 -26.55 -19.04 -11.05
N PHE A 99 -26.22 -17.78 -10.73
CA PHE A 99 -26.98 -16.58 -11.11
C PHE A 99 -27.15 -16.38 -12.62
N ILE A 100 -26.43 -17.14 -13.46
CA ILE A 100 -26.51 -17.03 -14.92
C ILE A 100 -26.68 -18.44 -15.48
N PRO A 101 -27.93 -18.91 -15.71
CA PRO A 101 -28.14 -20.10 -16.53
C PRO A 101 -27.56 -19.84 -17.93
N PRO A 102 -27.03 -20.87 -18.62
CA PRO A 102 -26.47 -20.69 -19.95
C PRO A 102 -27.51 -20.08 -20.87
N LEU A 103 -27.26 -18.83 -21.29
CA LEU A 103 -28.15 -18.08 -22.14
C LEU A 103 -28.02 -18.62 -23.56
N GLN A 104 -29.15 -19.03 -24.15
CA GLN A 104 -29.23 -19.40 -25.56
C GLN A 104 -29.80 -18.23 -26.34
N VAL A 105 -28.97 -17.62 -27.17
CA VAL A 105 -29.40 -16.49 -28.03
C VAL A 105 -29.96 -17.07 -29.33
N GLY A 106 -31.20 -16.72 -29.68
CA GLY A 106 -31.83 -17.19 -30.92
C GLY A 106 -31.34 -16.42 -32.16
N GLY A 107 -31.12 -17.13 -33.28
CA GLY A 107 -30.94 -16.54 -34.62
C GLY A 107 -29.72 -17.06 -35.39
N GLU A 108 -29.88 -17.29 -36.69
CA GLU A 108 -28.80 -17.77 -37.58
C GLU A 108 -27.58 -16.81 -37.65
N ALA A 109 -27.79 -15.51 -37.41
CA ALA A 109 -26.71 -14.52 -37.45
C ALA A 109 -25.70 -14.70 -36.30
N PHE A 110 -26.18 -15.09 -35.11
CA PHE A 110 -25.33 -15.34 -33.95
C PHE A 110 -24.50 -16.62 -34.15
N ASP A 111 -25.16 -17.68 -34.62
CA ASP A 111 -24.52 -18.96 -34.94
C ASP A 111 -23.43 -18.81 -36.03
N ARG A 112 -23.64 -17.98 -37.06
CA ARG A 112 -22.59 -17.74 -38.08
C ARG A 112 -21.34 -17.04 -37.51
N LEU A 113 -21.51 -16.16 -36.53
CA LEU A 113 -20.41 -15.38 -35.95
C LEU A 113 -19.68 -16.11 -34.83
N PHE A 114 -20.41 -16.86 -33.99
CA PHE A 114 -19.88 -17.51 -32.78
C PHE A 114 -19.91 -19.04 -32.81
N GLY A 115 -20.45 -19.64 -33.88
CA GLY A 115 -20.53 -21.08 -34.20
C GLY A 115 -21.34 -21.96 -33.24
N SER A 116 -21.87 -21.38 -32.17
CA SER A 116 -22.93 -21.94 -31.33
C SER A 116 -23.66 -20.81 -30.60
N ASN A 117 -24.89 -21.07 -30.16
CA ASN A 117 -25.74 -20.12 -29.45
C ASN A 117 -25.56 -20.16 -27.92
N THR A 118 -24.65 -20.98 -27.40
CA THR A 118 -24.45 -21.13 -25.95
C THR A 118 -23.49 -20.09 -25.40
N ILE A 119 -23.93 -19.33 -24.40
CA ILE A 119 -23.08 -18.45 -23.61
C ILE A 119 -22.87 -19.08 -22.24
N ASN A 120 -21.61 -19.34 -21.89
CA ASN A 120 -21.22 -19.84 -20.57
C ASN A 120 -20.24 -18.85 -19.93
N ILE A 121 -20.60 -18.27 -18.79
CA ILE A 121 -19.76 -17.30 -18.07
C ILE A 121 -19.73 -17.73 -16.61
N VAL A 122 -18.54 -17.98 -16.10
CA VAL A 122 -18.28 -18.47 -14.75
C VAL A 122 -17.43 -17.43 -14.01
N PRO A 123 -18.05 -16.45 -13.33
CA PRO A 123 -17.34 -15.56 -12.43
C PRO A 123 -17.01 -16.31 -11.13
N SER A 124 -15.83 -16.05 -10.57
CA SER A 124 -15.34 -16.60 -9.31
C SER A 124 -14.54 -15.56 -8.55
N GLY A 125 -14.52 -15.63 -7.22
CA GLY A 125 -13.79 -14.69 -6.38
C GLY A 125 -14.65 -14.08 -5.27
N SER A 126 -14.20 -12.93 -4.75
CA SER A 126 -14.83 -12.21 -3.65
C SER A 126 -14.81 -10.71 -3.91
N ALA A 127 -15.86 -10.02 -3.48
CA ALA A 127 -15.90 -8.57 -3.42
C ALA A 127 -16.29 -8.16 -2.00
N GLU A 128 -15.47 -7.32 -1.38
CA GLU A 128 -15.69 -6.73 -0.07
C GLU A 128 -15.74 -5.21 -0.22
N LEU A 129 -16.71 -4.59 0.46
CA LEU A 129 -16.89 -3.14 0.49
C LEU A 129 -16.84 -2.70 1.95
N ILE A 130 -15.85 -1.87 2.30
CA ILE A 130 -15.66 -1.37 3.66
C ILE A 130 -16.11 0.07 3.71
N PHE A 131 -17.09 0.34 4.58
CA PHE A 131 -17.57 1.68 4.88
C PHE A 131 -17.16 2.04 6.30
N GLY A 132 -16.38 3.11 6.45
CA GLY A 132 -15.90 3.60 7.74
C GLY A 132 -16.23 5.07 7.93
N PHE A 133 -16.55 5.48 9.16
CA PHE A 133 -16.65 6.88 9.53
C PHE A 133 -15.79 7.14 10.75
N ASN A 134 -14.75 7.95 10.58
CA ASN A 134 -13.78 8.30 11.61
C ASN A 134 -13.93 9.78 11.97
N LEU A 135 -14.04 10.09 13.26
CA LEU A 135 -13.99 11.46 13.74
C LEU A 135 -12.70 11.66 14.53
N SER A 136 -11.75 12.39 13.96
CA SER A 136 -10.51 12.73 14.65
C SER A 136 -10.67 14.06 15.38
N LYS A 137 -10.45 14.06 16.69
CA LYS A 137 -10.48 15.26 17.52
C LYS A 137 -9.10 15.53 18.11
N GLN A 138 -8.56 16.73 17.87
CA GLN A 138 -7.29 17.20 18.44
C GLN A 138 -7.53 18.38 19.38
N GLU A 139 -6.94 18.33 20.56
CA GLU A 139 -7.08 19.40 21.56
C GLU A 139 -5.97 20.46 21.46
N ASN A 140 -5.20 20.45 20.37
CA ASN A 140 -4.13 21.42 20.18
C ASN A 140 -4.70 22.85 20.06
N PRO A 141 -4.41 23.75 21.02
CA PRO A 141 -4.94 25.11 21.01
C PRO A 141 -4.41 25.95 19.84
N SER A 142 -3.26 25.58 19.24
CA SER A 142 -2.71 26.27 18.07
C SER A 142 -3.53 26.06 16.80
N ILE A 143 -4.42 25.06 16.78
CA ILE A 143 -5.35 24.79 15.69
C ILE A 143 -6.68 25.51 15.99
N SER A 144 -7.27 26.15 14.98
CA SER A 144 -8.60 26.76 15.09
C SER A 144 -9.65 25.73 15.48
N GLU A 145 -10.60 26.08 16.36
CA GLU A 145 -11.62 25.16 16.90
C GLU A 145 -12.39 24.39 15.82
N ARG A 146 -12.67 25.03 14.68
CA ARG A 146 -13.35 24.39 13.54
C ARG A 146 -12.54 23.29 12.86
N LEU A 147 -11.21 23.33 12.98
CA LEU A 147 -10.28 22.34 12.40
C LEU A 147 -9.80 21.32 13.44
N ARG A 148 -10.26 21.43 14.69
CA ARG A 148 -9.95 20.47 15.76
C ARG A 148 -10.73 19.17 15.65
N SER A 149 -11.87 19.17 14.93
CA SER A 149 -12.70 18.00 14.72
C SER A 149 -12.86 17.75 13.22
N VAL A 150 -12.16 16.74 12.69
CA VAL A 150 -12.19 16.40 11.26
C VAL A 150 -12.90 15.07 11.06
N PRO A 151 -14.12 15.07 10.49
CA PRO A 151 -14.78 13.84 10.07
C PRO A 151 -14.12 13.31 8.79
N SER A 152 -13.93 12.00 8.72
CA SER A 152 -13.37 11.30 7.58
C SER A 152 -14.25 10.10 7.25
N PHE A 153 -14.79 10.08 6.04
CA PHE A 153 -15.48 8.91 5.50
C PHE A 153 -14.48 8.06 4.72
N THR A 154 -14.45 6.77 5.02
CA THR A 154 -13.59 5.78 4.37
C THR A 154 -14.48 4.85 3.56
N PHE A 155 -14.11 4.66 2.29
CA PHE A 155 -14.78 3.76 1.37
C PHE A 155 -13.70 2.98 0.63
N ASP A 156 -13.54 1.71 1.01
CA ASP A 156 -12.53 0.83 0.43
C ASP A 156 -13.21 -0.32 -0.31
N GLU A 157 -12.86 -0.51 -1.58
CA GLU A 157 -13.34 -1.60 -2.42
C GLU A 157 -12.24 -2.67 -2.60
N LYS A 158 -12.51 -3.87 -2.12
CA LYS A 158 -11.62 -5.03 -2.26
C LYS A 158 -12.26 -6.06 -3.18
N ILE A 159 -11.89 -6.03 -4.45
CA ILE A 159 -12.43 -6.93 -5.47
C ILE A 159 -11.31 -7.86 -5.91
N ILE A 160 -11.51 -9.15 -5.71
CA ILE A 160 -10.68 -10.23 -6.23
C ILE A 160 -11.61 -11.08 -7.09
N MET A 161 -11.46 -11.00 -8.41
CA MET A 161 -12.39 -11.61 -9.35
C MET A 161 -11.64 -12.31 -10.48
N ASN A 162 -12.03 -13.52 -10.80
CA ASN A 162 -11.61 -14.27 -11.98
C ASN A 162 -12.86 -14.69 -12.76
N VAL A 163 -12.99 -14.22 -14.00
CA VAL A 163 -14.11 -14.52 -14.90
C VAL A 163 -13.59 -15.29 -16.08
N ALA A 164 -13.99 -16.56 -16.18
CA ALA A 164 -13.75 -17.39 -17.35
C ALA A 164 -15.07 -17.60 -18.08
N GLY A 165 -15.05 -17.50 -19.41
CA GLY A 165 -16.27 -17.71 -20.19
C GLY A 165 -16.00 -18.07 -21.64
N SER A 166 -17.00 -18.68 -22.27
CA SER A 166 -17.02 -19.01 -23.69
C SER A 166 -18.36 -18.60 -24.30
N ILE A 167 -18.30 -17.94 -25.45
CA ILE A 167 -19.47 -17.61 -26.28
C ILE A 167 -19.37 -18.44 -27.55
N GLY A 168 -20.25 -19.44 -27.65
CA GLY A 168 -20.22 -20.44 -28.71
C GLY A 168 -18.93 -21.28 -28.71
N ASP A 169 -18.40 -21.60 -29.89
CA ASP A 169 -17.12 -22.31 -30.07
C ASP A 169 -15.95 -21.37 -30.46
N LYS A 170 -16.25 -20.09 -30.76
CA LYS A 170 -15.26 -19.15 -31.30
C LYS A 170 -14.77 -18.07 -30.35
N MET A 171 -15.49 -17.74 -29.28
CA MET A 171 -15.08 -16.67 -28.36
C MET A 171 -14.79 -17.22 -26.98
N ALA A 172 -13.62 -16.87 -26.44
CA ALA A 172 -13.23 -17.14 -25.07
C ALA A 172 -12.89 -15.83 -24.35
N MET A 173 -13.21 -15.75 -23.07
CA MET A 173 -12.85 -14.63 -22.20
C MET A 173 -12.22 -15.16 -20.92
N ASP A 174 -11.15 -14.49 -20.50
CA ASP A 174 -10.44 -14.72 -19.25
C ASP A 174 -10.09 -13.35 -18.66
N ILE A 175 -10.70 -13.01 -17.53
CA ILE A 175 -10.51 -11.73 -16.86
C ILE A 175 -10.15 -11.99 -15.41
N SER A 176 -8.93 -11.65 -15.02
CA SER A 176 -8.45 -11.64 -13.65
C SER A 176 -8.28 -10.20 -13.18
N TYR A 177 -8.94 -9.84 -12.08
CA TYR A 177 -8.94 -8.50 -11.53
C TYR A 177 -8.80 -8.54 -10.00
N ASN A 178 -7.79 -7.86 -9.48
CA ASN A 178 -7.49 -7.70 -8.08
C ASN A 178 -7.22 -6.23 -7.76
N THR A 179 -8.06 -5.60 -6.95
CA THR A 179 -7.87 -4.19 -6.53
C THR A 179 -6.73 -4.02 -5.53
N GLU A 180 -6.29 -5.10 -4.87
CA GLU A 180 -5.15 -5.11 -3.94
C GLU A 180 -3.84 -5.58 -4.59
N ALA A 181 -3.80 -5.74 -5.92
CA ALA A 181 -2.59 -6.12 -6.64
C ALA A 181 -1.47 -5.09 -6.44
N THR A 182 -0.26 -5.56 -6.15
CA THR A 182 0.92 -4.68 -6.06
C THR A 182 1.46 -4.35 -7.45
N PHE A 183 1.27 -5.27 -8.41
CA PHE A 183 1.76 -5.11 -9.78
C PHE A 183 0.63 -5.13 -10.81
N ASP A 184 0.72 -4.22 -11.80
CA ASP A 184 -0.27 -4.11 -12.87
C ASP A 184 -0.43 -5.38 -13.73
N PHE A 185 0.58 -6.26 -13.78
CA PHE A 185 0.52 -7.51 -14.54
C PHE A 185 -0.38 -8.58 -13.92
N GLU A 186 -0.76 -8.42 -12.65
CA GLU A 186 -1.71 -9.31 -11.97
C GLU A 186 -3.13 -9.09 -12.51
N ASN A 187 -3.43 -7.88 -12.98
CA ASN A 187 -4.69 -7.54 -13.62
C ASN A 187 -4.62 -7.87 -15.12
N GLN A 188 -5.29 -8.96 -15.49
CA GLN A 188 -5.25 -9.49 -16.85
C GLN A 188 -6.65 -9.55 -17.44
N THR A 189 -6.80 -9.00 -18.64
CA THR A 189 -8.02 -9.11 -19.43
C THR A 189 -7.63 -9.72 -20.76
N LYS A 190 -8.13 -10.91 -21.08
CA LYS A 190 -7.90 -11.56 -22.36
C LYS A 190 -9.24 -11.94 -22.99
N LEU A 191 -9.51 -11.35 -24.14
CA LEU A 191 -10.62 -11.74 -25.01
C LEU A 191 -10.02 -12.37 -26.26
N GLU A 192 -10.41 -13.60 -26.58
CA GLU A 192 -9.88 -14.36 -27.71
C GLU A 192 -11.02 -14.82 -28.62
N TYR A 193 -10.95 -14.41 -29.89
CA TYR A 193 -11.71 -15.00 -30.99
C TYR A 193 -10.83 -16.01 -31.72
N SER A 194 -11.30 -17.23 -31.90
CA SER A 194 -10.67 -18.29 -32.69
C SER A 194 -11.53 -18.63 -33.90
N GLY A 195 -11.00 -18.40 -35.09
CA GLY A 195 -11.65 -18.76 -36.35
C GLY A 195 -11.47 -20.24 -36.69
N LYS A 196 -12.33 -20.77 -37.55
CA LYS A 196 -12.26 -22.18 -38.01
C LYS A 196 -11.10 -22.43 -38.98
N GLU A 197 -10.83 -23.70 -39.29
CA GLU A 197 -9.72 -24.11 -40.16
C GLU A 197 -9.77 -23.47 -41.56
N ASP A 198 -10.97 -23.23 -42.09
CA ASP A 198 -11.17 -22.63 -43.42
C ASP A 198 -11.21 -21.09 -43.42
N GLU A 199 -11.15 -20.45 -42.25
CA GLU A 199 -11.27 -18.99 -42.11
C GLU A 199 -9.92 -18.29 -42.26
N ILE A 200 -9.90 -17.13 -42.94
CA ILE A 200 -8.68 -16.31 -43.08
C ILE A 200 -8.25 -15.77 -41.72
N ILE A 201 -9.20 -15.33 -40.90
CA ILE A 201 -8.96 -14.87 -39.54
C ILE A 201 -8.78 -16.10 -38.66
N LYS A 202 -7.56 -16.29 -38.15
CA LYS A 202 -7.25 -17.41 -37.23
C LYS A 202 -7.47 -17.01 -35.79
N LYS A 203 -7.00 -15.83 -35.41
CA LYS A 203 -7.11 -15.36 -34.03
C LYS A 203 -7.27 -13.85 -33.96
N ILE A 204 -8.14 -13.38 -33.08
CA ILE A 204 -8.18 -11.97 -32.64
C ILE A 204 -8.10 -11.98 -31.12
N GLU A 205 -7.05 -11.41 -30.55
CA GLU A 205 -6.89 -11.25 -29.10
C GLU A 205 -7.00 -9.76 -28.75
N ALA A 206 -7.74 -9.45 -27.69
CA ALA A 206 -7.83 -8.09 -27.14
C ALA A 206 -7.53 -8.10 -25.64
N GLY A 207 -6.84 -7.05 -25.18
CA GLY A 207 -6.35 -6.90 -23.81
C GLY A 207 -4.90 -7.37 -23.67
N ASN A 208 -4.58 -8.24 -22.71
CA ASN A 208 -3.25 -8.78 -22.48
C ASN A 208 -2.87 -9.77 -23.59
N VAL A 209 -1.94 -9.37 -24.45
CA VAL A 209 -1.45 -10.13 -25.59
C VAL A 209 0.06 -10.34 -25.51
N ASN A 210 0.53 -11.42 -26.14
CA ASN A 210 1.95 -11.75 -26.25
C ASN A 210 2.33 -11.95 -27.71
N LEU A 211 3.53 -11.48 -28.08
CA LEU A 211 4.10 -11.66 -29.41
C LEU A 211 5.51 -12.27 -29.30
N PRO A 212 5.63 -13.57 -28.99
CA PRO A 212 6.92 -14.23 -28.99
C PRO A 212 7.46 -14.28 -30.42
N LEU A 213 8.68 -13.77 -30.63
CA LEU A 213 9.39 -13.82 -31.91
C LEU A 213 10.57 -14.80 -31.79
N PRO A 214 10.82 -15.64 -32.81
CA PRO A 214 11.88 -16.66 -32.74
C PRO A 214 13.30 -16.10 -32.98
N GLY A 215 13.46 -14.81 -33.31
CA GLY A 215 14.75 -14.20 -33.59
C GLY A 215 15.43 -13.62 -32.35
N SER A 216 16.77 -13.59 -32.33
CA SER A 216 17.56 -13.00 -31.24
C SER A 216 17.84 -11.50 -31.40
N LEU A 217 17.69 -10.96 -32.61
CA LEU A 217 17.93 -9.53 -32.90
C LEU A 217 16.73 -8.65 -32.56
N ILE A 218 15.53 -9.18 -32.76
CA ILE A 218 14.27 -8.50 -32.43
C ILE A 218 13.55 -9.40 -31.43
N ASN A 219 13.76 -9.12 -30.15
CA ASN A 219 13.06 -9.81 -29.09
C ASN A 219 11.61 -9.36 -29.08
N GLY A 220 10.69 -10.33 -29.14
CA GLY A 220 9.27 -10.07 -29.00
C GLY A 220 8.95 -9.48 -27.62
N SER A 221 8.07 -8.48 -27.56
CA SER A 221 7.61 -7.94 -26.28
C SER A 221 6.63 -8.92 -25.63
N MET A 222 6.82 -9.14 -24.33
CA MET A 222 5.90 -9.88 -23.47
C MET A 222 5.05 -8.88 -22.68
N SER A 223 3.83 -9.27 -22.29
CA SER A 223 2.92 -8.43 -21.49
C SER A 223 2.51 -7.11 -22.15
N LEU A 224 1.91 -7.21 -23.33
CA LEU A 224 1.37 -6.07 -24.07
C LEU A 224 -0.12 -5.89 -23.75
N PHE A 225 -0.62 -4.66 -23.65
CA PHE A 225 -2.07 -4.40 -23.59
C PHE A 225 -2.54 -3.78 -24.92
N GLY A 226 -3.35 -4.50 -25.68
CA GLY A 226 -3.80 -4.04 -26.99
C GLY A 226 -4.60 -5.06 -27.79
N LEU A 227 -4.56 -4.91 -29.11
CA LEU A 227 -5.22 -5.78 -30.08
C LEU A 227 -4.17 -6.56 -30.88
N LYS A 228 -4.31 -7.87 -30.94
CA LYS A 228 -3.51 -8.76 -31.77
C LYS A 228 -4.41 -9.50 -32.75
N THR A 229 -4.02 -9.53 -34.02
CA THR A 229 -4.74 -10.24 -35.08
C THR A 229 -3.81 -11.19 -35.81
N GLU A 230 -4.26 -12.41 -36.04
CA GLU A 230 -3.56 -13.44 -36.82
C GLU A 230 -4.40 -13.82 -38.04
N LEU A 231 -3.85 -13.54 -39.23
CA LEU A 231 -4.45 -13.84 -40.51
C LEU A 231 -3.61 -14.89 -41.24
N GLN A 232 -4.27 -15.85 -41.90
CA GLN A 232 -3.62 -16.88 -42.69
C GLN A 232 -4.13 -16.90 -44.13
N PHE A 233 -3.25 -16.63 -45.07
CA PHE A 233 -3.48 -16.68 -46.51
C PHE A 233 -2.72 -17.88 -47.10
N GLY A 234 -3.33 -19.06 -47.06
CA GLY A 234 -2.66 -20.31 -47.44
C GLY A 234 -1.47 -20.62 -46.53
N LYS A 235 -0.24 -20.47 -47.06
CA LYS A 235 1.01 -20.68 -46.30
C LYS A 235 1.57 -19.39 -45.65
N LEU A 236 1.02 -18.22 -45.99
CA LEU A 236 1.46 -16.95 -45.42
C LEU A 236 0.66 -16.66 -44.14
N ARG A 237 1.35 -16.54 -43.00
CA ARG A 237 0.76 -16.10 -41.73
C ARG A 237 1.19 -14.67 -41.44
N VAL A 238 0.22 -13.77 -41.29
CA VAL A 238 0.43 -12.36 -40.96
C VAL A 238 -0.11 -12.13 -39.55
N THR A 239 0.78 -11.77 -38.62
CA THR A 239 0.41 -11.40 -37.25
C THR A 239 0.65 -9.91 -37.07
N SER A 240 -0.40 -9.18 -36.71
CA SER A 240 -0.36 -7.74 -36.45
C SER A 240 -0.69 -7.49 -34.99
N VAL A 241 0.06 -6.60 -34.34
CA VAL A 241 -0.17 -6.22 -32.94
C VAL A 241 -0.16 -4.70 -32.83
N PHE A 242 -1.22 -4.14 -32.25
CA PHE A 242 -1.33 -2.74 -31.89
C PHE A 242 -1.55 -2.66 -30.38
N SER A 243 -0.53 -2.24 -29.64
CA SER A 243 -0.55 -2.35 -28.18
C SER A 243 0.33 -1.31 -27.50
N GLN A 244 0.00 -1.04 -26.24
CA GLN A 244 0.88 -0.35 -25.31
C GLN A 244 1.71 -1.38 -24.55
N GLN A 245 3.04 -1.20 -24.55
CA GLN A 245 3.95 -2.00 -23.74
C GLN A 245 3.87 -1.54 -22.29
N ARG A 246 3.61 -2.46 -21.36
CA ARG A 246 3.54 -2.18 -19.91
C ARG A 246 4.74 -2.70 -19.12
N GLY A 247 5.63 -3.48 -19.75
CA GLY A 247 6.81 -4.06 -19.10
C GLY A 247 8.11 -3.37 -19.49
N GLU A 248 9.04 -3.28 -18.54
CA GLU A 248 10.42 -2.84 -18.75
C GLU A 248 11.36 -4.06 -18.82
N SER A 249 12.35 -4.02 -19.71
CA SER A 249 13.38 -5.06 -19.79
C SER A 249 14.59 -4.64 -18.98
N SER A 250 14.93 -5.42 -17.96
CA SER A 250 16.18 -5.24 -17.21
C SER A 250 17.14 -6.37 -17.55
N VAL A 251 18.37 -6.01 -17.92
CA VAL A 251 19.45 -6.96 -18.22
C VAL A 251 20.41 -6.98 -17.04
N ILE A 252 20.55 -8.14 -16.42
CA ILE A 252 21.48 -8.34 -15.31
C ILE A 252 22.67 -9.16 -15.82
N ASN A 253 23.87 -8.61 -15.70
CA ASN A 253 25.10 -9.32 -16.02
C ASN A 253 25.60 -10.05 -14.76
N VAL A 254 25.48 -11.37 -14.75
CA VAL A 254 26.00 -12.24 -13.69
C VAL A 254 27.31 -12.87 -14.18
N GLN A 255 28.42 -12.62 -13.49
CA GLN A 255 29.70 -13.26 -13.79
C GLN A 255 30.19 -13.99 -12.54
N GLY A 256 30.51 -15.28 -12.66
CA GLY A 256 31.08 -16.07 -11.56
C GLY A 256 30.14 -16.34 -10.38
N GLY A 257 28.82 -16.19 -10.55
CA GLY A 257 27.83 -16.46 -9.51
C GLY A 257 27.49 -15.27 -8.60
N ALA A 258 28.06 -14.08 -8.86
CA ALA A 258 27.70 -12.85 -8.19
C ALA A 258 27.13 -11.82 -9.19
N GLN A 259 26.19 -11.01 -8.72
CA GLN A 259 25.72 -9.84 -9.45
C GLN A 259 26.79 -8.76 -9.37
N LEU A 260 27.34 -8.36 -10.52
CA LEU A 260 28.23 -7.21 -10.60
C LEU A 260 27.37 -5.95 -10.79
N GLN A 261 27.53 -4.98 -9.88
CA GLN A 261 26.98 -3.65 -10.05
C GLN A 261 28.15 -2.69 -10.28
N GLU A 262 28.20 -2.11 -11.47
CA GLU A 262 29.14 -1.03 -11.76
C GLU A 262 28.70 0.23 -11.01
N TYR A 263 29.64 0.89 -10.37
CA TYR A 263 29.45 2.17 -9.71
C TYR A 263 30.50 3.15 -10.22
N SER A 264 30.14 4.44 -10.26
CA SER A 264 31.04 5.52 -10.63
C SER A 264 30.92 6.61 -9.57
N VAL A 265 32.05 7.00 -8.99
CA VAL A 265 32.16 8.10 -8.02
C VAL A 265 33.02 9.17 -8.67
N THR A 266 32.54 10.41 -8.69
CA THR A 266 33.30 11.53 -9.23
C THR A 266 34.22 12.10 -8.15
N VAL A 267 35.28 12.82 -8.55
CA VAL A 267 36.30 13.34 -7.60
C VAL A 267 35.72 14.38 -6.64
N ASP A 268 34.65 15.05 -7.04
CA ASP A 268 33.88 16.02 -6.25
C ASP A 268 32.81 15.39 -5.36
N ASP A 269 32.47 14.10 -5.55
CA ASP A 269 31.50 13.35 -4.73
C ASP A 269 32.18 12.78 -3.47
N TYR A 270 32.73 13.69 -2.66
CA TYR A 270 33.31 13.34 -1.36
C TYR A 270 32.26 13.42 -0.25
N ASP A 271 32.46 12.61 0.80
CA ASP A 271 31.55 12.56 1.94
C ASP A 271 31.76 13.79 2.85
N ALA A 272 30.90 14.79 2.72
CA ALA A 272 30.99 16.05 3.44
C ALA A 272 30.51 15.92 4.90
N ASN A 273 31.15 16.65 5.82
CA ASN A 273 30.76 16.75 7.23
C ASN A 273 30.64 15.41 7.98
N ARG A 274 31.36 14.38 7.52
CA ARG A 274 31.36 13.05 8.13
C ARG A 274 32.69 12.65 8.73
N HIS A 275 33.78 13.10 8.12
CA HIS A 275 35.15 12.73 8.49
C HIS A 275 35.89 13.94 9.05
N PHE A 276 36.44 13.80 10.26
CA PHE A 276 37.12 14.88 10.96
C PHE A 276 38.45 14.40 11.53
N PHE A 277 39.50 15.20 11.36
CA PHE A 277 40.74 15.01 12.12
C PHE A 277 40.53 15.48 13.57
N LEU A 278 41.22 14.84 14.51
CA LEU A 278 41.13 15.19 15.93
C LEU A 278 41.90 16.47 16.29
N SER A 279 42.88 16.85 15.47
CA SER A 279 43.76 17.99 15.66
C SER A 279 44.49 18.28 14.34
N ASP A 280 45.00 19.50 14.16
CA ASP A 280 45.82 19.88 13.01
C ASP A 280 47.09 19.01 12.90
N TYR A 281 47.66 18.55 14.03
CA TYR A 281 48.79 17.61 14.03
C TYR A 281 48.50 16.35 13.19
N PHE A 282 47.31 15.77 13.33
CA PHE A 282 46.94 14.55 12.60
C PHE A 282 46.72 14.83 11.12
N ARG A 283 46.11 15.97 10.79
CA ARG A 283 45.89 16.43 9.42
C ARG A 283 47.22 16.62 8.68
N ASP A 284 48.17 17.34 9.28
CA ASP A 284 49.44 17.68 8.65
C ASP A 284 50.36 16.45 8.49
N ASN A 285 50.23 15.49 9.40
CA ASN A 285 51.03 14.26 9.40
C ASN A 285 50.37 13.08 8.67
N TYR A 286 49.10 13.19 8.24
CA TYR A 286 48.33 12.11 7.62
C TYR A 286 49.05 11.51 6.40
N ASN A 287 49.46 12.36 5.45
CA ASN A 287 50.13 11.92 4.23
C ASN A 287 51.51 11.30 4.50
N ARG A 288 52.23 11.83 5.51
CA ARG A 288 53.54 11.31 5.91
C ARG A 288 53.40 9.92 6.53
N ALA A 289 52.40 9.74 7.40
CA ALA A 289 52.10 8.47 8.07
C ALA A 289 51.67 7.36 7.10
N LEU A 290 51.12 7.72 5.94
CA LEU A 290 50.68 6.79 4.88
C LEU A 290 51.70 6.61 3.75
N SER A 291 52.88 7.21 3.83
CA SER A 291 53.88 7.16 2.75
C SER A 291 54.43 5.76 2.44
N ARG A 292 54.26 4.79 3.36
CA ARG A 292 54.80 3.43 3.26
C ARG A 292 53.73 2.35 3.48
N LEU A 293 52.58 2.49 2.82
CA LEU A 293 51.52 1.47 2.84
C LEU A 293 52.08 0.06 2.53
N PRO A 294 51.64 -0.99 3.25
CA PRO A 294 50.52 -1.03 4.19
C PRO A 294 50.88 -0.65 5.65
N VAL A 295 52.13 -0.30 5.95
CA VAL A 295 52.56 0.02 7.32
C VAL A 295 52.32 1.51 7.61
N ILE A 296 51.48 1.80 8.61
CA ILE A 296 51.22 3.16 9.08
C ILE A 296 52.37 3.60 10.00
N THR A 297 53.11 4.63 9.61
CA THR A 297 54.23 5.20 10.36
C THR A 297 53.76 6.40 11.20
N SER A 298 53.02 6.12 12.27
CA SER A 298 52.59 7.11 13.26
C SER A 298 53.27 6.87 14.60
N ASP A 299 53.70 7.95 15.25
CA ASP A 299 54.37 7.93 16.56
C ASP A 299 53.36 8.08 17.72
N VAL A 300 52.06 8.19 17.42
CA VAL A 300 50.98 8.42 18.38
C VAL A 300 49.97 7.26 18.36
N SER A 301 49.44 6.93 19.53
CA SER A 301 48.33 5.99 19.71
C SER A 301 47.26 6.59 20.62
N ILE A 302 46.03 6.64 20.13
CA ILE A 302 44.87 7.12 20.88
C ILE A 302 44.28 5.97 21.68
N THR A 303 44.27 6.10 23.00
CA THR A 303 43.78 5.06 23.91
C THR A 303 42.30 5.25 24.29
N ARG A 304 41.80 6.49 24.22
CA ARG A 304 40.43 6.84 24.61
C ARG A 304 39.96 8.07 23.83
N ILE A 305 38.70 8.05 23.43
CA ILE A 305 38.03 9.14 22.75
C ILE A 305 36.60 9.28 23.24
N GLU A 306 36.16 10.52 23.43
CA GLU A 306 34.78 10.90 23.67
C GLU A 306 34.39 11.92 22.61
N VAL A 307 33.26 11.73 21.95
CA VAL A 307 32.75 12.64 20.93
C VAL A 307 31.41 13.16 21.39
N TRP A 308 31.24 14.48 21.33
CA TRP A 308 30.04 15.17 21.80
C TRP A 308 29.43 15.96 20.65
N VAL A 309 28.11 15.89 20.51
CA VAL A 309 27.36 16.57 19.44
C VAL A 309 26.18 17.35 20.01
N THR A 310 25.73 18.37 19.27
CA THR A 310 24.52 19.13 19.61
C THR A 310 23.31 18.22 19.66
N ASN A 311 22.55 18.30 20.76
CA ASN A 311 21.42 17.43 20.98
C ASN A 311 20.14 18.00 20.34
N LYS A 312 19.82 17.53 19.14
CA LYS A 312 18.59 17.91 18.41
C LYS A 312 17.35 17.16 18.90
N THR A 313 17.55 16.11 19.68
CA THR A 313 16.48 15.26 20.23
C THR A 313 16.37 15.48 21.73
N ILE A 314 15.17 15.35 22.31
CA ILE A 314 14.96 15.52 23.76
C ILE A 314 15.44 14.26 24.51
N ASN A 315 16.68 13.83 24.29
CA ASN A 315 17.30 12.72 25.01
C ASN A 315 18.40 13.25 25.94
N PHE A 316 18.15 13.28 27.24
CA PHE A 316 19.05 13.85 28.24
C PHE A 316 19.92 12.80 28.95
N GLU A 317 19.96 11.55 28.48
CA GLU A 317 20.88 10.56 29.05
C GLU A 317 22.34 11.02 28.84
N ASP A 318 23.06 11.23 29.94
CA ASP A 318 24.44 11.71 29.99
C ASP A 318 24.72 13.06 29.29
N SER A 319 23.74 13.97 29.21
CA SER A 319 23.94 15.29 28.61
C SER A 319 24.75 16.24 29.49
N ARG A 320 25.66 17.03 28.89
CA ARG A 320 26.47 18.04 29.61
C ARG A 320 26.62 19.32 28.79
N ASN A 321 26.89 20.43 29.48
CA ASN A 321 27.26 21.68 28.83
C ASN A 321 28.75 21.65 28.46
N ILE A 322 29.07 22.07 27.24
CA ILE A 322 30.43 22.03 26.70
C ILE A 322 30.77 23.39 26.12
N VAL A 323 31.99 23.84 26.40
CA VAL A 323 32.66 24.93 25.71
C VAL A 323 33.82 24.30 24.95
N ALA A 324 33.70 24.28 23.63
CA ALA A 324 34.73 23.75 22.74
C ALA A 324 35.59 24.90 22.24
N VAL A 325 36.91 24.77 22.29
CA VAL A 325 37.85 25.81 21.85
C VAL A 325 38.72 25.25 20.75
N THR A 326 38.80 25.94 19.62
CA THR A 326 39.40 25.44 18.37
C THR A 326 40.89 25.17 18.52
N ASP A 327 41.63 26.08 19.16
CA ASP A 327 43.09 25.99 19.31
C ASP A 327 43.53 25.27 20.59
N LEU A 328 42.63 24.63 21.33
CA LEU A 328 43.02 23.91 22.54
C LEU A 328 43.98 22.76 22.19
N ALA A 329 45.13 22.71 22.88
CA ALA A 329 46.15 21.68 22.69
C ALA A 329 46.82 21.67 21.30
N GLU A 330 46.70 22.76 20.52
CA GLU A 330 47.38 22.93 19.22
C GLU A 330 48.75 23.62 19.37
N ALA A 331 49.78 23.05 18.73
CA ALA A 331 51.15 23.56 18.80
C ALA A 331 51.32 24.91 18.08
N ASN A 332 50.54 25.12 17.00
CA ASN A 332 50.50 26.33 16.20
C ASN A 332 49.07 26.90 16.23
N PRO A 333 48.68 27.62 17.30
CA PRO A 333 47.35 28.20 17.40
C PRO A 333 47.11 29.23 16.29
N ARG A 334 45.87 29.31 15.79
CA ARG A 334 45.48 30.26 14.74
C ARG A 334 44.97 31.59 15.31
N SER A 335 44.46 31.57 16.53
CA SER A 335 43.98 32.72 17.28
C SER A 335 45.12 33.67 17.64
N GLY A 336 44.83 34.97 17.66
CA GLY A 336 45.78 35.99 18.11
C GLY A 336 45.93 36.07 19.64
N VAL A 337 45.05 35.39 20.39
CA VAL A 337 45.00 35.40 21.86
C VAL A 337 45.80 34.24 22.45
N ILE A 338 45.73 33.06 21.81
CA ILE A 338 46.40 31.85 22.26
C ILE A 338 47.81 31.82 21.69
N SER A 339 48.80 31.55 22.56
CA SER A 339 50.21 31.53 22.20
C SER A 339 50.87 30.21 22.61
N PRO A 340 51.82 29.68 21.80
CA PRO A 340 52.63 28.55 22.20
C PRO A 340 53.41 28.83 23.49
N VAL A 341 53.56 27.82 24.35
CA VAL A 341 54.37 27.96 25.57
C VAL A 341 55.85 27.97 25.20
N SER A 342 56.57 28.99 25.65
CA SER A 342 58.00 29.15 25.39
C SER A 342 58.80 27.98 25.99
N GLY A 343 59.69 27.38 25.19
CA GLY A 343 60.57 26.28 25.63
C GLY A 343 59.98 24.87 25.51
N GLN A 344 58.74 24.72 25.02
CA GLN A 344 58.21 23.40 24.67
C GLN A 344 58.91 22.83 23.43
N THR A 345 59.16 21.52 23.44
CA THR A 345 59.68 20.77 22.29
C THR A 345 58.64 19.76 21.78
N GLY A 346 58.58 19.62 20.46
CA GLY A 346 57.64 18.75 19.75
C GLY A 346 56.32 19.42 19.37
N ASP A 347 55.60 18.78 18.46
CA ASP A 347 54.34 19.22 17.83
C ASP A 347 53.12 18.35 18.23
N HIS A 348 53.32 17.37 19.11
CA HIS A 348 52.27 16.48 19.59
C HIS A 348 51.18 17.25 20.36
N PRO A 349 49.89 17.04 20.04
CA PRO A 349 48.80 17.77 20.67
C PRO A 349 48.68 17.38 22.15
N ARG A 350 48.78 18.38 23.03
CA ARG A 350 48.64 18.23 24.49
C ARG A 350 48.26 19.56 25.12
N ASN A 351 47.48 19.52 26.20
CA ASN A 351 46.98 20.74 26.87
C ASN A 351 48.06 21.75 27.28
N GLY A 352 49.30 21.30 27.53
CA GLY A 352 50.43 22.16 27.90
C GLY A 352 51.32 22.63 26.74
N VAL A 353 50.92 22.41 25.47
CA VAL A 353 51.69 22.87 24.31
C VAL A 353 51.54 24.37 24.06
N ASN A 354 50.36 24.91 24.40
CA ASN A 354 50.02 26.32 24.34
C ASN A 354 49.39 26.78 25.66
N ASN A 355 49.16 28.08 25.80
CA ASN A 355 48.57 28.66 27.01
C ASN A 355 47.04 28.54 27.08
N ALA A 356 46.37 27.89 26.11
CA ALA A 356 44.91 27.86 26.07
C ALA A 356 44.30 27.17 27.29
N TYR A 357 44.87 26.05 27.74
CA TYR A 357 44.33 25.33 28.89
C TYR A 357 44.44 26.17 30.17
N GLU A 358 45.60 26.78 30.42
CA GLU A 358 45.84 27.68 31.57
C GLU A 358 44.91 28.90 31.53
N LEU A 359 44.78 29.54 30.36
CA LEU A 359 43.87 30.67 30.15
C LEU A 359 42.42 30.32 30.53
N LEU A 360 41.94 29.14 30.09
CA LEU A 360 40.59 28.66 30.34
C LEU A 360 40.36 28.20 31.80
N THR A 361 41.36 27.63 32.47
CA THR A 361 41.18 27.07 33.81
C THR A 361 41.57 28.01 34.95
N GLU A 362 42.48 28.95 34.71
CA GLU A 362 43.02 29.85 35.74
C GLU A 362 42.55 31.29 35.54
N THR A 363 42.80 31.89 34.38
CA THR A 363 42.46 33.30 34.11
C THR A 363 40.96 33.50 33.95
N HIS A 364 40.31 32.65 33.16
CA HIS A 364 38.89 32.73 32.83
C HIS A 364 38.10 31.57 33.44
N ALA A 365 38.38 31.22 34.69
CA ALA A 365 37.75 30.08 35.37
C ALA A 365 36.20 30.17 35.47
N ALA A 366 35.64 31.37 35.31
CA ALA A 366 34.19 31.62 35.32
C ALA A 366 33.44 30.91 34.18
N ILE A 367 34.12 30.48 33.11
CA ILE A 367 33.52 29.70 32.00
C ILE A 367 32.92 28.36 32.43
N ARG A 368 33.25 27.87 33.64
CA ARG A 368 32.66 26.66 34.23
C ARG A 368 31.16 26.81 34.47
N ASP A 369 30.68 28.03 34.67
CA ASP A 369 29.25 28.34 34.57
C ASP A 369 28.96 28.74 33.12
N ILE A 370 28.18 27.89 32.44
CA ILE A 370 27.84 28.06 31.02
C ILE A 370 27.17 29.40 30.71
N LYS A 371 26.53 30.03 31.71
CA LYS A 371 25.87 31.35 31.57
C LYS A 371 26.88 32.47 31.36
N ASN A 372 28.07 32.35 31.95
CA ASN A 372 29.12 33.36 31.88
C ASN A 372 30.14 33.06 30.76
N ALA A 373 30.09 31.86 30.17
CA ALA A 373 31.09 31.39 29.22
C ALA A 373 31.28 32.32 28.00
N THR A 374 30.18 32.82 27.41
CA THR A 374 30.27 33.70 26.24
C THR A 374 30.90 35.04 26.59
N SER A 375 30.40 35.73 27.62
CA SER A 375 30.93 37.04 28.01
C SER A 375 32.39 36.97 28.45
N GLU A 376 32.76 35.94 29.22
CA GLU A 376 34.12 35.79 29.75
C GLU A 376 35.15 35.53 28.63
N LEU A 377 34.80 34.72 27.61
CA LEU A 377 35.69 34.43 26.50
C LEU A 377 35.76 35.56 25.47
N GLU A 378 34.67 36.29 25.28
CA GLU A 378 34.68 37.51 24.46
C GLU A 378 35.53 38.62 25.12
N ASP A 379 35.47 38.75 26.45
CA ASP A 379 36.35 39.65 27.22
C ASP A 379 37.83 39.24 27.12
N ALA A 380 38.11 37.94 26.96
CA ALA A 380 39.44 37.42 26.66
C ALA A 380 39.92 37.74 25.23
N GLY A 381 39.03 38.26 24.37
CA GLY A 381 39.30 38.56 22.96
C GLY A 381 39.07 37.40 22.00
N LEU A 382 38.42 36.31 22.44
CA LEU A 382 38.04 35.18 21.59
C LEU A 382 36.66 35.41 20.95
N VAL A 383 36.47 34.92 19.74
CA VAL A 383 35.24 35.12 18.97
C VAL A 383 34.40 33.84 18.90
N LEU A 384 33.13 33.94 19.30
CA LEU A 384 32.16 32.83 19.19
C LEU A 384 31.96 32.40 17.71
N GLY A 385 31.96 31.10 17.46
CA GLY A 385 31.85 30.49 16.12
C GLY A 385 33.14 30.48 15.30
N VAL A 386 34.23 31.08 15.81
CA VAL A 386 35.56 31.05 15.20
C VAL A 386 36.58 30.39 16.14
N ASP A 387 36.76 30.98 17.32
CA ASP A 387 37.73 30.52 18.31
C ASP A 387 37.11 29.53 19.31
N PHE A 388 35.82 29.66 19.60
CA PHE A 388 35.11 28.76 20.50
C PHE A 388 33.63 28.59 20.13
N GLU A 389 33.03 27.51 20.60
CA GLU A 389 31.61 27.19 20.45
C GLU A 389 31.02 26.79 21.81
N LYS A 390 29.76 27.17 22.05
CA LYS A 390 29.05 26.88 23.31
C LYS A 390 27.86 25.97 23.04
N ILE A 391 27.91 24.74 23.56
CA ILE A 391 26.85 23.75 23.37
C ILE A 391 26.20 23.46 24.73
N GLU A 392 24.90 23.77 24.83
CA GLU A 392 24.08 23.42 25.98
C GLU A 392 23.44 22.04 25.78
N ASN A 393 23.49 21.19 26.81
CA ASN A 393 22.98 19.82 26.77
C ASN A 393 23.54 18.97 25.61
N ALA A 394 24.85 19.04 25.35
CA ALA A 394 25.52 18.20 24.37
C ALA A 394 25.33 16.71 24.70
N ARG A 395 25.14 15.88 23.67
CA ARG A 395 24.98 14.43 23.79
C ARG A 395 26.28 13.72 23.45
N MET A 396 26.71 12.78 24.29
CA MET A 396 27.85 11.92 23.98
C MET A 396 27.45 10.89 22.92
N LEU A 397 28.27 10.73 21.88
CA LEU A 397 28.10 9.66 20.90
C LEU A 397 28.58 8.34 21.50
N SER A 398 27.81 7.28 21.29
CA SER A 398 28.22 5.93 21.62
C SER A 398 29.31 5.44 20.65
N PRO A 399 30.17 4.50 21.05
CA PRO A 399 31.19 3.91 20.17
C PRO A 399 30.63 3.20 18.92
N ARG A 400 29.31 3.04 18.81
CA ARG A 400 28.65 2.47 17.63
C ARG A 400 28.27 3.53 16.60
N GLU A 401 28.22 4.79 16.98
CA GLU A 401 27.78 5.91 16.14
C GLU A 401 28.93 6.56 15.35
N PHE A 402 30.18 6.22 15.69
CA PHE A 402 31.37 6.66 14.98
C PHE A 402 32.42 5.55 14.96
N THR A 403 33.31 5.63 13.98
CA THR A 403 34.55 4.86 13.95
C THR A 403 35.73 5.83 14.08
N PHE A 404 36.85 5.37 14.62
CA PHE A 404 38.06 6.20 14.71
C PHE A 404 39.30 5.37 14.37
N ASN A 405 40.31 6.04 13.83
CA ASN A 405 41.62 5.46 13.62
C ASN A 405 42.57 5.89 14.73
N ASP A 406 43.05 4.94 15.53
CA ASP A 406 43.87 5.18 16.72
C ASP A 406 45.27 5.70 16.41
N LYS A 407 45.77 5.50 15.18
CA LYS A 407 47.11 5.94 14.74
C LYS A 407 47.08 7.22 13.91
N LEU A 408 46.07 7.37 13.05
CA LEU A 408 45.93 8.50 12.13
C LEU A 408 45.11 9.65 12.72
N GLY A 409 44.41 9.43 13.82
CA GLY A 409 43.69 10.47 14.55
C GLY A 409 42.62 11.18 13.74
N TYR A 410 41.74 10.39 13.12
CA TYR A 410 40.50 10.89 12.53
C TYR A 410 39.31 10.06 13.03
N ILE A 411 38.14 10.70 13.04
CA ILE A 411 36.84 10.09 13.29
C ILE A 411 36.01 10.09 12.00
N SER A 412 35.16 9.07 11.86
CA SER A 412 34.17 8.97 10.80
C SER A 412 32.82 8.67 11.44
N LEU A 413 31.88 9.60 11.30
CA LEU A 413 30.53 9.46 11.85
C LEU A 413 29.69 8.54 10.96
N ASN A 414 28.68 7.88 11.53
CA ASN A 414 27.75 7.09 10.70
C ASN A 414 26.77 7.96 9.90
N THR A 415 26.53 9.18 10.40
CA THR A 415 25.65 10.17 9.79
C THR A 415 26.42 11.47 9.63
N ALA A 416 26.31 12.09 8.45
CA ALA A 416 26.87 13.42 8.23
C ALA A 416 26.23 14.44 9.19
N LEU A 417 27.04 15.37 9.68
CA LEU A 417 26.53 16.48 10.47
C LEU A 417 25.85 17.48 9.53
N ASN A 418 24.63 17.86 9.87
CA ASN A 418 23.96 18.98 9.21
C ASN A 418 24.65 20.27 9.64
N THR A 419 24.90 21.17 8.69
CA THR A 419 25.29 22.55 8.97
C THR A 419 24.13 23.22 9.71
N ASP A 420 24.39 23.69 10.94
CA ASP A 420 23.47 24.58 11.66
C ASP A 420 23.55 26.00 11.11
#